data_AF-A0A2H0BRE5-F1
#
_entry.id   AF-A0A2H0BRE5-F1
#
_cell.length_a   1.000
_cell.length_b   1.000
_cell.length_c   1.000
_cell.angle_alpha   90.00
_cell.angle_beta   90.00
_cell.angle_gamma   90.00
#
_symmetry.space_group_name_H-M   'P 1'
#
loop_
_entity.id
_entity.type
_entity.pdbx_description
1 polymer ?
#
loop_
_entity_poly.entity_id
_entity_poly.type
_entity_poly.pdbx_seq_one_letter_code
_entity_poly.pdbx_strand_id
1 'polypeptide(L)'
;MNAPLFSTFTLFTEILVTLAVLYAFYSGYARNRFPSLLVGITLLYETLFNISYMVFRSATHGSIADDTAFEIGLAAFHGILSLVMFVGLFVFMIVAWRHYRKGINYFRAHRALTGTFIVLWLLVVLSGLLFYVITYFK
;
A
#
# COMPACT_ATOMS: atom_id res chain seq x y z
N MET A 1 -2.76 14.03 -20.55
CA MET A 1 -1.61 14.91 -20.22
C MET A 1 -0.40 14.03 -19.89
N ASN A 2 0.84 14.40 -20.22
CA ASN A 2 1.99 13.57 -19.85
C ASN A 2 2.04 13.37 -18.33
N ALA A 3 2.06 12.11 -17.88
CA ALA A 3 2.14 11.80 -16.46
C ALA A 3 3.43 12.37 -15.87
N PRO A 4 3.37 13.15 -14.76
CA PRO A 4 4.55 13.66 -14.10
C PRO A 4 5.49 12.51 -13.71
N LEU A 5 6.80 12.68 -13.93
CA LEU A 5 7.82 11.68 -13.60
C LEU A 5 7.69 11.18 -12.16
N PHE A 6 7.38 12.08 -11.22
CA PHE A 6 7.20 11.73 -9.81
C PHE A 6 6.02 10.78 -9.58
N SER A 7 4.85 11.03 -10.19
CA SER A 7 3.70 10.12 -10.10
C SER A 7 3.98 8.75 -10.71
N THR A 8 4.67 8.71 -11.85
CA THR A 8 5.07 7.45 -12.51
C THR A 8 6.08 6.66 -11.67
N PHE A 9 7.04 7.36 -11.07
CA PHE A 9 8.00 6.77 -10.15
C PHE A 9 7.30 6.17 -8.93
N THR A 10 6.39 6.92 -8.29
CA THR A 10 5.61 6.42 -7.15
C THR A 10 4.77 5.19 -7.52
N LEU A 11 4.17 5.16 -8.71
CA LEU A 11 3.43 3.97 -9.16
C LEU A 11 4.34 2.74 -9.29
N PHE A 12 5.53 2.91 -9.87
CA PHE A 12 6.47 1.80 -10.02
C PHE A 12 6.95 1.29 -8.66
N THR A 13 7.24 2.18 -7.72
CA THR A 13 7.68 1.78 -6.39
C THR A 13 6.58 1.16 -5.56
N GLU A 14 5.32 1.58 -5.73
CA GLU A 14 4.15 0.93 -5.12
C GLU A 14 4.03 -0.56 -5.54
N ILE A 15 4.36 -0.87 -6.80
CA ILE A 15 4.42 -2.27 -7.26
C ILE A 15 5.51 -3.03 -6.52
N LEU A 16 6.71 -2.45 -6.37
CA LEU A 16 7.81 -3.09 -5.64
C LEU A 16 7.49 -3.30 -4.15
N VAL A 17 6.88 -2.30 -3.51
CA VAL A 17 6.38 -2.41 -2.14
C VAL A 17 5.36 -3.54 -2.03
N THR A 18 4.39 -3.57 -2.94
CA THR A 18 3.35 -4.61 -2.95
C THR A 18 3.97 -6.00 -3.07
N LEU A 19 4.95 -6.19 -3.95
CA LEU A 19 5.68 -7.45 -4.07
C LEU A 19 6.42 -7.80 -2.77
N ALA A 20 7.05 -6.83 -2.11
CA ALA A 20 7.75 -7.05 -0.84
C ALA A 20 6.79 -7.44 0.29
N VAL A 21 5.62 -6.78 0.38
CA VAL A 21 4.55 -7.10 1.34
C VAL A 21 4.03 -8.51 1.09
N LEU A 22 3.64 -8.84 -0.15
CA LEU A 22 3.16 -10.17 -0.52
C LEU A 22 4.21 -11.25 -0.26
N TYR A 23 5.47 -10.97 -0.54
CA TYR A 23 6.57 -11.88 -0.23
C TYR A 23 6.72 -12.10 1.28
N ALA A 24 6.60 -11.05 2.11
CA ALA A 24 6.66 -11.19 3.57
C ALA A 24 5.51 -12.08 4.08
N PHE A 25 4.30 -11.87 3.59
CA PHE A 25 3.14 -12.71 3.87
C PHE A 25 3.37 -14.16 3.44
N TYR A 26 3.80 -14.39 2.20
CA TYR A 26 4.09 -15.71 1.66
C TYR A 26 5.21 -16.42 2.45
N SER A 27 6.32 -15.75 2.72
CA SER A 27 7.45 -16.31 3.47
C SER A 27 7.03 -16.69 4.88
N GLY A 28 6.30 -15.83 5.57
CA GLY A 28 5.78 -16.14 6.90
C GLY A 28 4.78 -17.30 6.84
N TYR A 29 3.80 -17.21 5.96
CA TYR A 29 2.72 -18.20 5.86
C TYR A 29 3.23 -19.56 5.38
N ALA A 30 3.97 -19.65 4.27
CA ALA A 30 4.40 -20.93 3.70
C ALA A 30 5.66 -21.48 4.37
N ARG A 31 6.63 -20.63 4.74
CA ARG A 31 7.98 -21.06 5.18
C ARG A 31 8.24 -20.85 6.66
N ASN A 32 7.28 -20.31 7.41
CA ASN A 32 7.44 -19.95 8.82
C ASN A 32 8.65 -19.02 9.08
N ARG A 33 8.96 -18.14 8.12
CA ARG A 33 10.09 -17.20 8.19
C ARG A 33 9.60 -15.77 7.99
N PHE A 34 9.86 -14.91 8.97
CA PHE A 34 9.54 -13.48 8.88
C PHE A 34 10.77 -12.68 8.42
N PRO A 35 10.80 -12.15 7.18
CA PRO A 35 11.95 -11.45 6.63
C PRO A 35 12.05 -10.03 7.21
N SER A 36 12.47 -9.93 8.48
CA SER A 36 12.39 -8.70 9.28
C SER A 36 13.07 -7.49 8.64
N LEU A 37 14.23 -7.69 8.00
CA LEU A 37 14.96 -6.60 7.33
C LEU A 37 14.19 -6.05 6.13
N LEU A 38 13.66 -6.94 5.28
CA LEU A 38 12.85 -6.54 4.13
C LEU A 38 11.61 -5.77 4.59
N VAL A 39 10.88 -6.31 5.57
CA VAL A 39 9.70 -5.65 6.14
C VAL A 39 10.06 -4.28 6.72
N GLY A 40 11.17 -4.17 7.45
CA GLY A 40 11.63 -2.90 8.00
C GLY A 40 11.94 -1.86 6.92
N ILE A 41 12.66 -2.25 5.86
CA ILE A 41 12.95 -1.38 4.72
C ILE A 41 11.66 -0.97 3.99
N THR A 42 10.76 -1.92 3.74
CA THR A 42 9.47 -1.66 3.08
C THR A 42 8.62 -0.67 3.89
N LEU A 43 8.49 -0.86 5.20
CA LEU A 43 7.75 0.05 6.07
C LEU A 43 8.38 1.45 6.13
N LEU A 44 9.72 1.52 6.18
CA LEU A 44 10.42 2.80 6.13
C LEU A 44 10.19 3.53 4.80
N TYR A 45 10.31 2.79 3.69
CA TYR A 45 10.05 3.31 2.35
C TYR A 45 8.62 3.84 2.24
N GLU A 46 7.63 3.04 2.64
CA GLU A 46 6.22 3.41 2.66
C GLU A 46 5.98 4.71 3.42
N THR A 47 6.50 4.83 4.64
CA THR A 47 6.36 6.06 5.42
C THR A 47 6.98 7.26 4.73
N LEU A 48 8.20 7.14 4.21
CA LEU A 48 8.89 8.29 3.62
C LEU A 48 8.26 8.71 2.30
N PHE A 49 8.02 7.77 1.39
CA PHE A 49 7.61 8.08 0.03
C PHE A 49 6.10 8.27 -0.13
N ASN A 50 5.25 7.44 0.48
CA ASN A 50 3.80 7.62 0.36
C ASN A 50 3.33 8.89 1.07
N ILE A 51 3.91 9.24 2.23
CA ILE A 51 3.61 10.52 2.88
C ILE A 51 4.13 11.70 2.05
N SER A 52 5.39 11.64 1.56
CA SER A 52 5.93 12.72 0.72
C SER A 52 5.11 12.93 -0.54
N TYR A 53 4.63 11.84 -1.16
CA TYR A 53 3.77 11.90 -2.34
C TYR A 53 2.42 12.55 -2.04
N MET A 54 1.76 12.15 -0.94
CA MET A 54 0.49 12.76 -0.52
C MET A 54 0.65 14.25 -0.23
N VAL A 55 1.71 14.66 0.46
CA VAL A 55 2.02 16.07 0.73
C VAL A 55 2.25 16.82 -0.58
N PHE A 56 3.10 16.29 -1.47
CA PHE A 56 3.33 16.89 -2.79
C PHE A 56 2.03 17.05 -3.58
N ARG A 57 1.18 16.02 -3.59
CA ARG A 57 -0.09 16.05 -4.32
C ARG A 57 -1.07 17.06 -3.72
N SER A 58 -1.18 17.12 -2.39
CA SER A 58 -2.00 18.14 -1.72
C SER A 58 -1.54 19.57 -1.96
N ALA A 59 -0.24 19.78 -2.16
CA ALA A 59 0.34 21.10 -2.40
C ALA A 59 0.26 21.55 -3.87
N THR A 60 0.23 20.60 -4.81
CA THR A 60 0.36 20.89 -6.25
C THR A 60 -0.91 20.67 -7.05
N HIS A 61 -1.84 19.83 -6.57
CA HIS A 61 -3.10 19.57 -7.24
C HIS A 61 -4.21 20.34 -6.53
N GLY A 62 -4.52 21.54 -7.05
CA GLY A 62 -5.80 22.21 -6.78
C GLY A 62 -6.93 21.53 -7.57
N SER A 63 -8.17 21.64 -7.09
CA SER A 63 -9.35 21.06 -7.77
C SER A 63 -9.37 21.47 -9.24
N ILE A 64 -9.26 20.51 -10.16
CA ILE A 64 -9.46 20.77 -11.57
C ILE A 64 -10.97 20.98 -11.76
N ALA A 65 -11.37 22.06 -12.42
CA ALA A 65 -12.77 22.48 -12.52
C ALA A 65 -13.70 21.49 -13.26
N ASP A 66 -13.16 20.37 -13.75
CA ASP A 66 -13.85 19.40 -14.63
C ASP A 66 -13.85 17.94 -14.10
N ASP A 67 -13.48 17.69 -12.85
CA ASP A 67 -13.52 16.33 -12.28
C ASP A 67 -14.96 15.82 -12.13
N THR A 68 -15.23 14.61 -12.63
CA THR A 68 -16.54 13.95 -12.49
C THR A 68 -16.76 13.43 -11.07
N ALA A 69 -18.02 13.22 -10.67
CA ALA A 69 -18.36 12.63 -9.37
C ALA A 69 -17.70 11.25 -9.15
N PHE A 70 -17.50 10.47 -10.21
CA PHE A 70 -16.79 9.20 -10.15
C PHE A 70 -15.29 9.38 -9.83
N GLU A 71 -14.62 10.36 -10.45
CA GLU A 71 -13.20 10.65 -10.20
C GLU A 71 -12.97 11.12 -8.77
N ILE A 72 -13.83 12.02 -8.27
CA ILE A 72 -13.81 12.48 -6.88
C ILE A 72 -14.03 11.30 -5.92
N GLY A 73 -15.04 10.47 -6.21
CA GLY A 73 -15.34 9.29 -5.40
C GLY A 73 -14.21 8.27 -5.38
N LEU A 74 -13.59 7.99 -6.52
CA LEU A 74 -12.44 7.09 -6.65
C LEU A 74 -11.23 7.63 -5.89
N ALA A 75 -10.92 8.92 -6.02
CA ALA A 75 -9.83 9.57 -5.30
C ALA A 75 -10.03 9.49 -3.78
N ALA A 76 -11.24 9.80 -3.30
CA ALA A 76 -11.58 9.73 -1.88
C ALA A 76 -11.53 8.29 -1.35
N PHE A 77 -12.12 7.33 -2.08
CA PHE A 77 -12.09 5.92 -1.73
C PHE A 77 -10.65 5.41 -1.62
N HIS A 78 -9.84 5.65 -2.65
CA HIS A 78 -8.45 5.23 -2.66
C HIS A 78 -7.69 5.89 -1.51
N GLY A 79 -7.76 7.21 -1.34
CA GLY A 79 -7.05 7.93 -0.29
C GLY A 79 -7.37 7.45 1.13
N ILE A 80 -8.66 7.25 1.43
CA ILE A 80 -9.09 6.75 2.75
C ILE A 80 -8.64 5.30 2.96
N LEU A 81 -8.87 4.43 1.99
CA LEU A 81 -8.52 3.02 2.11
C LEU A 81 -7.00 2.83 2.21
N SER A 82 -6.21 3.56 1.42
CA SER A 82 -4.75 3.58 1.49
C SER A 82 -4.24 3.97 2.87
N LEU A 83 -4.82 5.00 3.49
CA LEU A 83 -4.43 5.42 4.84
C LEU A 83 -4.72 4.34 5.88
N VAL A 84 -5.92 3.74 5.81
CA VAL A 84 -6.30 2.63 6.71
C VAL A 84 -5.37 1.44 6.53
N MET A 85 -5.05 1.08 5.28
CA MET A 85 -4.17 -0.04 4.96
C MET A 85 -2.72 0.23 5.34
N PHE A 86 -2.23 1.46 5.21
CA PHE A 86 -0.90 1.87 5.66
C PHE A 86 -0.74 1.70 7.18
N VAL A 87 -1.67 2.26 7.96
CA VAL A 87 -1.67 2.10 9.43
C VAL A 87 -1.85 0.63 9.81
N GLY A 88 -2.76 -0.06 9.11
CA GLY A 88 -2.99 -1.48 9.26
C GLY A 88 -1.73 -2.30 9.03
N LEU A 89 -0.97 -2.02 7.97
CA LEU A 89 0.27 -2.72 7.62
C LEU A 89 1.30 -2.61 8.76
N PHE A 90 1.49 -1.40 9.30
CA PHE A 90 2.39 -1.18 10.42
C PHE A 90 2.03 -2.04 11.63
N VAL A 91 0.76 -1.94 12.07
CA VAL A 91 0.27 -2.71 13.20
C VAL A 91 0.41 -4.21 12.94
N PHE A 92 -0.01 -4.66 11.75
CA PHE A 92 -0.01 -6.06 11.36
C PHE A 92 1.40 -6.65 11.35
N MET A 93 2.36 -5.95 10.74
CA MET A 93 3.74 -6.39 10.62
C MET A 93 4.48 -6.36 11.96
N ILE A 94 4.25 -5.35 12.82
CA ILE A 94 4.85 -5.28 14.15
C ILE A 94 4.31 -6.41 15.05
N VAL A 95 3.01 -6.64 15.03
CA VAL A 95 2.38 -7.73 15.81
C VAL A 95 2.86 -9.08 15.33
N ALA A 96 2.91 -9.29 14.01
CA ALA A 96 3.45 -10.51 13.41
C ALA A 96 4.91 -10.73 13.84
N TRP A 97 5.77 -9.72 13.68
CA TRP A 97 7.17 -9.79 14.09
C TRP A 97 7.35 -10.20 15.56
N ARG A 98 6.56 -9.61 16.47
CA ARG A 98 6.58 -9.98 17.90
C ARG A 98 6.22 -11.45 18.14
N HIS A 99 5.28 -12.01 17.38
CA HIS A 99 4.88 -13.42 17.49
C HIS A 99 5.90 -14.37 16.86
N TYR A 100 6.48 -14.00 15.71
CA TYR A 100 7.55 -14.79 15.08
C TYR A 100 8.79 -14.88 15.97
N ARG A 101 9.12 -13.83 16.74
CA ARG A 101 10.19 -13.89 17.76
C ARG A 101 9.90 -14.87 18.90
N LYS A 102 8.64 -15.27 19.09
CA LYS A 102 8.21 -16.32 20.04
C LYS A 102 8.01 -17.69 19.36
N GLY A 103 8.40 -17.83 18.10
CA GLY A 103 8.21 -19.06 17.31
C GLY A 103 6.78 -19.30 16.84
N ILE A 104 5.88 -18.32 16.98
CA ILE A 104 4.46 -18.46 16.60
C ILE A 104 4.28 -17.96 15.16
N ASN A 105 3.75 -18.81 14.28
CA ASN A 105 3.37 -18.42 12.94
C ASN A 105 2.08 -17.58 12.96
N TYR A 106 2.22 -16.27 13.13
CA TYR A 106 1.09 -15.35 13.27
C TYR A 106 0.14 -15.40 12.08
N PHE A 107 0.68 -15.48 10.86
CA PHE A 107 -0.11 -15.47 9.62
C PHE A 107 -0.97 -16.73 9.46
N ARG A 108 -0.43 -17.92 9.79
CA ARG A 108 -1.23 -19.15 9.81
C ARG A 108 -2.26 -19.15 10.93
N ALA A 109 -1.86 -18.71 12.12
CA ALA A 109 -2.75 -18.64 13.28
C ALA A 109 -3.95 -17.71 13.01
N HIS A 110 -3.77 -16.66 12.21
CA HIS A 110 -4.79 -15.69 11.84
C HIS A 110 -5.04 -15.69 10.32
N ARG A 111 -5.31 -16.87 9.74
CA ARG A 111 -5.50 -17.05 8.29
C ARG A 111 -6.56 -16.13 7.67
N ALA A 112 -7.68 -15.95 8.35
CA ALA A 112 -8.79 -15.13 7.85
C ALA A 112 -8.38 -13.67 7.80
N LEU A 113 -7.82 -13.16 8.89
CA LEU A 113 -7.32 -11.79 8.97
C LEU A 113 -6.20 -11.53 7.97
N THR A 114 -5.28 -12.48 7.80
CA THR A 114 -4.20 -12.42 6.79
C THR A 114 -4.76 -12.34 5.37
N GLY A 115 -5.73 -13.20 5.04
CA GLY A 115 -6.39 -13.21 3.72
C GLY A 115 -7.14 -11.91 3.45
N THR A 116 -7.94 -11.45 4.41
CA THR A 116 -8.65 -10.16 4.32
C THR A 116 -7.69 -9.01 4.10
N PHE A 117 -6.58 -8.97 4.85
CA PHE A 117 -5.58 -7.93 4.69
C PHE A 117 -4.98 -7.92 3.28
N ILE A 118 -4.61 -9.09 2.75
CA ILE A 118 -4.05 -9.20 1.39
C ILE A 118 -5.07 -8.74 0.34
N VAL A 119 -6.34 -9.14 0.46
CA VAL A 119 -7.39 -8.70 -0.49
C VAL A 119 -7.56 -7.19 -0.46
N LEU A 120 -7.68 -6.59 0.73
CA LEU A 120 -7.83 -5.14 0.88
C LEU A 120 -6.58 -4.39 0.37
N TRP A 121 -5.39 -4.95 0.59
CA TRP A 121 -4.13 -4.39 0.08
C TRP A 121 -4.15 -4.35 -1.46
N LEU A 122 -4.53 -5.45 -2.10
CA LEU A 122 -4.62 -5.50 -3.57
C LEU A 122 -5.69 -4.54 -4.11
N LEU A 123 -6.81 -4.36 -3.40
CA LEU A 123 -7.82 -3.37 -3.78
C LEU A 123 -7.29 -1.93 -3.72
N VAL A 124 -6.46 -1.61 -2.72
CA VAL A 124 -5.76 -0.30 -2.67
C VAL A 124 -4.86 -0.11 -3.88
N VAL A 125 -4.02 -1.09 -4.20
CA VAL A 125 -3.09 -1.00 -5.34
C VAL A 125 -3.84 -0.85 -6.65
N LEU A 126 -4.89 -1.65 -6.87
CA LEU A 126 -5.71 -1.60 -8.08
C LEU A 126 -6.46 -0.28 -8.21
N SER A 127 -7.04 0.23 -7.12
CA SER A 127 -7.72 1.53 -7.14
C SER A 127 -6.73 2.69 -7.41
N GLY A 128 -5.50 2.60 -6.89
CA GLY A 128 -4.45 3.59 -7.16
C GLY A 128 -3.98 3.58 -8.61
N LEU A 129 -3.79 2.39 -9.18
CA LEU A 129 -3.48 2.22 -10.59
C LEU A 129 -4.60 2.78 -11.48
N LEU A 130 -5.86 2.44 -11.17
CA LEU A 130 -7.03 2.95 -11.90
C LEU A 130 -7.09 4.48 -11.82
N PHE A 131 -6.88 5.04 -10.64
CA PHE A 131 -6.86 6.49 -10.44
C PHE A 131 -5.75 7.16 -11.27
N TYR A 132 -4.54 6.61 -11.26
CA TYR A 132 -3.42 7.10 -12.07
C TYR A 132 -3.75 7.07 -13.58
N VAL A 133 -4.32 5.97 -14.07
CA VAL A 133 -4.69 5.83 -15.49
C VAL A 133 -5.73 6.89 -15.89
N ILE A 134 -6.79 7.05 -15.09
CA ILE A 134 -7.84 8.03 -15.36
C ILE A 134 -7.29 9.47 -15.30
N THR A 135 -6.44 9.80 -14.32
CA THR A 135 -5.90 11.16 -14.19
C THR A 135 -5.01 11.57 -15.38
N TYR A 136 -4.22 10.65 -15.95
CA TYR A 136 -3.18 11.03 -16.92
C TYR A 136 -3.45 10.59 -18.36
N PHE A 137 -4.24 9.55 -18.57
CA PHE A 137 -4.49 8.95 -19.90
C PHE A 137 -5.94 9.08 -20.38
N LYS A 138 -6.81 9.74 -19.61
CA LYS A 138 -8.10 10.25 -20.11
C LYS A 138 -7.89 11.47 -21.01
#